data_AF-A0A3C1Z669-F1
#
_entry.id   AF-A0A3C1Z669-F1
#
_cell.length_a   1.000
_cell.length_b   1.000
_cell.length_c   1.000
_cell.angle_alpha   90.00
_cell.angle_beta   90.00
_cell.angle_gamma   90.00
#
_symmetry.space_group_name_H-M   'P 1'
#
loop_
_entity.id
_entity.type
_entity.pdbx_description
1 polymer ?
#
loop_
_entity_poly.entity_id
_entity_poly.type
_entity_poly.pdbx_seq_one_letter_code
_entity_poly.pdbx_strand_id
1 'polypeptide(L)'
;MAQAIEWETLKLQTRLSTAEARSPSNAPPLFRNRHVHVGVLIRLWRALALETEEWLADQGYATLLDVGPWGGFNFVLESDGYTRMPFARLTLAVGGLPTTPLHEQGGPLFDYLLPRYRAELGAAGVVFPDQWTYQFPKRDETGRLLEVSGTHYLPTHSYDRRTFVKVRASRACETVEEIALQDFLLLLERLQFTSDWVVYREQTKAVDARFDLQDFISLNHIVEGVYQRSADEDRLLHEIKDAFRGAMRAPEVVHRYLGQVIKLRWVENLYWALAEAALGVKRYQRMVSFDREVCPRIPPRLLIPVRRHLESYHGRLGCFD
;
A
#
# COMPACT_ATOMS: atom_id res chain seq x y z
N MET A 1 22.34 2.88 12.45
CA MET A 1 22.80 1.47 12.41
C MET A 1 22.06 0.60 13.42
N ALA A 2 22.12 0.86 14.74
CA ALA A 2 21.43 0.04 15.76
C ALA A 2 19.91 -0.12 15.54
N GLN A 3 19.22 0.95 15.12
CA GLN A 3 17.77 0.92 14.86
C GLN A 3 17.39 0.20 13.56
N ALA A 4 18.24 0.23 12.52
CA ALA A 4 18.03 -0.55 11.31
C ALA A 4 18.14 -2.04 11.62
N ILE A 5 19.12 -2.42 12.45
CA ILE A 5 19.26 -3.81 12.92
C ILE A 5 18.04 -4.25 13.74
N GLU A 6 17.51 -3.40 14.63
CA GLU A 6 16.29 -3.71 15.41
C GLU A 6 15.08 -3.95 14.51
N TRP A 7 14.88 -3.12 13.49
CA TRP A 7 13.75 -3.23 12.56
C TRP A 7 13.83 -4.48 11.67
N GLU A 8 15.00 -4.75 11.10
CA GLU A 8 15.23 -5.94 10.28
C GLU A 8 15.13 -7.22 11.12
N THR A 9 15.56 -7.16 12.38
CA THR A 9 15.37 -8.25 13.36
C THR A 9 13.89 -8.50 13.63
N LEU A 10 13.08 -7.45 13.81
CA LEU A 10 11.64 -7.58 14.05
C LEU A 10 10.90 -8.15 12.83
N LYS A 11 11.24 -7.70 11.62
CA LYS A 11 10.72 -8.27 10.37
C LYS A 11 11.03 -9.76 10.28
N LEU A 12 12.27 -10.14 10.54
CA LEU A 12 12.69 -11.55 10.52
C LEU A 12 11.95 -12.37 11.59
N GLN A 13 11.90 -11.89 12.83
CA GLN A 13 11.20 -12.57 13.93
C GLN A 13 9.70 -12.81 13.62
N THR A 14 9.02 -11.81 13.06
CA THR A 14 7.59 -11.91 12.72
C THR A 14 7.29 -12.83 11.53
N ARG A 15 8.28 -13.12 10.67
CA ARG A 15 8.16 -14.08 9.56
C ARG A 15 8.46 -15.49 10.02
N LEU A 16 9.52 -15.66 10.80
CA LEU A 16 9.90 -16.96 11.36
C LEU A 16 8.80 -17.51 12.27
N SER A 17 8.15 -16.66 13.08
CA SER A 17 7.01 -17.09 13.91
C SER A 17 5.82 -17.59 13.09
N THR A 18 5.62 -17.09 11.88
CA THR A 18 4.56 -17.58 10.97
C THR A 18 4.93 -18.84 10.21
N ALA A 19 6.22 -19.13 10.02
CA ALA A 19 6.67 -20.35 9.33
C ALA A 19 6.45 -21.62 10.19
N GLU A 20 6.51 -21.48 11.52
CA GLU A 20 6.18 -22.57 12.46
C GLU A 20 4.68 -22.90 12.47
N ALA A 21 3.83 -21.88 12.28
CA ALA A 21 2.39 -22.03 12.12
C ALA A 21 2.02 -22.32 10.65
N ARG A 22 2.42 -23.50 10.14
CA ARG A 22 1.87 -24.02 8.87
C ARG A 22 0.35 -23.93 8.93
N SER A 23 -0.26 -23.34 7.89
CA SER A 23 -1.69 -23.05 7.78
C SER A 23 -2.52 -24.05 8.59
N PRO A 24 -3.19 -23.62 9.68
CA PRO A 24 -4.07 -24.53 10.39
C PRO A 24 -5.03 -25.10 9.34
N SER A 25 -5.32 -26.40 9.41
CA SER A 25 -6.22 -27.08 8.47
C SER A 25 -7.60 -26.41 8.33
N ASN A 26 -7.91 -25.47 9.22
CA ASN A 26 -9.13 -24.66 9.29
C ASN A 26 -8.93 -23.17 8.90
N ALA A 27 -7.85 -22.78 8.23
CA ALA A 27 -7.67 -21.39 7.81
C ALA A 27 -8.85 -20.93 6.91
N PRO A 28 -9.44 -19.75 7.15
CA PRO A 28 -10.52 -19.25 6.30
C PRO A 28 -10.02 -19.02 4.87
N PRO A 29 -10.89 -19.17 3.85
CA PRO A 29 -10.49 -18.97 2.46
C PRO A 29 -10.03 -17.54 2.20
N LEU A 30 -8.97 -17.37 1.40
CA LEU A 30 -8.41 -16.05 1.09
C LEU A 30 -9.46 -15.09 0.53
N PHE A 31 -10.36 -15.60 -0.32
CA PHE A 31 -11.49 -14.84 -0.84
C PHE A 31 -12.83 -15.39 -0.37
N ARG A 32 -13.76 -14.49 -0.04
CA ARG A 32 -15.17 -14.81 0.20
C ARG A 32 -16.05 -13.73 -0.42
N ASN A 33 -16.84 -14.06 -1.43
CA ASN A 33 -17.67 -13.07 -2.14
C ASN A 33 -16.87 -11.84 -2.60
N ARG A 34 -15.64 -12.05 -3.09
CA ARG A 34 -14.65 -11.02 -3.46
C ARG A 34 -14.13 -10.16 -2.30
N HIS A 35 -14.42 -10.49 -1.05
CA HIS A 35 -13.74 -9.87 0.09
C HIS A 35 -12.46 -10.65 0.36
N VAL A 36 -11.41 -9.95 0.77
CA VAL A 36 -10.10 -10.52 1.04
C VAL A 36 -9.95 -10.73 2.53
N HIS A 37 -9.55 -11.91 2.96
CA HIS A 37 -9.12 -12.11 4.34
C HIS A 37 -7.70 -11.58 4.52
N VAL A 38 -7.53 -10.47 5.24
CA VAL A 38 -6.23 -9.77 5.34
C VAL A 38 -5.19 -10.61 6.08
N GLY A 39 -5.57 -11.33 7.14
CA GLY A 39 -4.66 -12.22 7.86
C GLY A 39 -4.09 -13.36 6.98
N VAL A 40 -4.93 -14.03 6.20
CA VAL A 40 -4.51 -15.08 5.24
C VAL A 40 -3.59 -14.52 4.17
N LEU A 41 -3.93 -13.35 3.62
CA LEU A 41 -3.14 -12.69 2.59
C LEU A 41 -1.75 -12.28 3.09
N ILE A 42 -1.66 -11.69 4.29
CA ILE A 42 -0.39 -11.32 4.91
C ILE A 42 0.47 -12.57 5.16
N ARG A 43 -0.13 -13.66 5.66
CA ARG A 43 0.60 -14.92 5.85
C ARG A 43 1.13 -15.49 4.54
N LEU A 44 0.30 -15.51 3.50
CA LEU A 44 0.70 -15.93 2.15
C LEU A 44 1.93 -15.13 1.68
N TRP A 45 1.88 -13.79 1.77
CA TRP A 45 3.00 -12.96 1.35
C TRP A 45 4.27 -13.16 2.16
N ARG A 46 4.16 -13.32 3.48
CA ARG A 46 5.30 -13.58 4.35
C ARG A 46 5.95 -14.92 4.03
N ALA A 47 5.15 -15.96 3.80
CA ALA A 47 5.64 -17.28 3.40
C ALA A 47 6.38 -17.21 2.05
N LEU A 48 5.76 -16.58 1.04
CA LEU A 48 6.38 -16.41 -0.27
C LEU A 48 7.67 -15.57 -0.20
N ALA A 49 7.70 -14.53 0.64
CA ALA A 49 8.91 -13.72 0.83
C ALA A 49 10.04 -14.57 1.41
N LEU A 50 9.78 -15.33 2.48
CA LEU A 50 10.76 -16.20 3.12
C LEU A 50 11.30 -17.27 2.15
N GLU A 51 10.41 -17.99 1.46
CA GLU A 51 10.81 -18.99 0.47
C GLU A 51 11.66 -18.39 -0.65
N THR A 52 11.39 -17.15 -1.03
CA THR A 52 12.16 -16.46 -2.07
C THR A 52 13.51 -15.99 -1.56
N GLU A 53 13.60 -15.53 -0.31
CA GLU A 53 14.86 -15.18 0.36
C GLU A 53 15.78 -16.40 0.47
N GLU A 54 15.26 -17.55 0.89
CA GLU A 54 16.00 -18.81 0.97
C GLU A 54 16.54 -19.21 -0.41
N TRP A 55 15.69 -19.18 -1.45
CA TRP A 55 16.09 -19.49 -2.81
C TRP A 55 17.16 -18.52 -3.36
N LEU A 56 17.07 -17.23 -3.04
CA LEU A 56 18.08 -16.23 -3.41
C LEU A 56 19.40 -16.44 -2.65
N ALA A 57 19.33 -16.81 -1.38
CA ALA A 57 20.51 -17.11 -0.56
C ALA A 57 21.29 -18.30 -1.11
N ASP A 58 20.60 -19.35 -1.59
CA ASP A 58 21.22 -20.51 -2.25
C ASP A 58 22.00 -20.14 -3.53
N GLN A 59 21.69 -18.98 -4.13
CA GLN A 59 22.39 -18.43 -5.29
C GLN A 59 23.49 -17.41 -4.90
N GLY A 60 23.74 -17.22 -3.60
CA GLY A 60 24.74 -16.28 -3.09
C GLY A 60 24.24 -14.84 -2.95
N TYR A 61 22.93 -14.59 -3.02
CA TYR A 61 22.36 -13.26 -2.82
C TYR A 61 21.91 -13.07 -1.37
N ALA A 62 22.54 -12.12 -0.66
CA ALA A 62 22.06 -11.66 0.62
C ALA A 62 20.95 -10.60 0.42
N THR A 63 19.71 -10.94 0.79
CA THR A 63 18.57 -10.01 0.74
C THR A 63 17.60 -10.22 1.90
N LEU A 64 16.87 -9.16 2.25
CA LEU A 64 15.64 -9.22 3.04
C LEU A 64 14.56 -8.46 2.26
N LEU A 65 13.49 -9.15 1.90
CA LEU A 65 12.37 -8.64 1.12
C LEU A 65 11.28 -8.15 2.04
N ASP A 66 10.90 -6.89 1.96
CA ASP A 66 9.68 -6.44 2.65
C ASP A 66 8.48 -6.56 1.71
N VAL A 67 7.44 -7.27 2.14
CA VAL A 67 6.29 -7.60 1.29
C VAL A 67 4.98 -7.34 2.03
N GLY A 68 4.07 -6.61 1.38
CA GLY A 68 2.81 -6.23 2.00
C GLY A 68 1.78 -5.66 1.06
N PRO A 69 0.56 -5.45 1.59
CA PRO A 69 -0.54 -4.88 0.84
C PRO A 69 -0.28 -3.41 0.56
N TRP A 70 -0.39 -3.01 -0.69
CA TRP A 70 -0.52 -1.60 -1.05
C TRP A 70 -1.96 -1.26 -1.41
N GLY A 71 -2.49 -0.25 -0.73
CA GLY A 71 -3.61 0.50 -1.25
C GLY A 71 -5.00 0.08 -0.81
N GLY A 72 -5.61 0.90 0.04
CA GLY A 72 -7.05 0.93 0.16
C GLY A 72 -7.68 -0.25 0.92
N PHE A 73 -6.90 -1.05 1.62
CA PHE A 73 -7.42 -1.67 2.85
C PHE A 73 -7.66 -0.54 3.83
N ASN A 74 -8.76 0.20 3.65
CA ASN A 74 -9.32 0.90 4.78
C ASN A 74 -9.47 -0.18 5.85
N PHE A 75 -8.73 -0.04 6.95
CA PHE A 75 -8.58 -0.92 8.13
C PHE A 75 -9.89 -1.34 8.81
N VAL A 76 -10.96 -1.01 8.14
CA VAL A 76 -12.33 -1.41 8.29
C VAL A 76 -12.40 -2.87 7.86
N LEU A 77 -12.03 -3.73 8.81
CA LEU A 77 -12.24 -5.17 8.75
C LEU A 77 -13.55 -5.50 9.45
N GLU A 78 -14.21 -6.54 8.98
CA GLU A 78 -15.22 -7.21 9.80
C GLU A 78 -14.53 -8.01 10.92
N SER A 79 -15.30 -8.40 11.93
CA SER A 79 -14.83 -9.22 13.04
C SER A 79 -14.28 -10.58 12.62
N ASP A 80 -14.60 -11.04 11.41
CA ASP A 80 -14.13 -12.29 10.82
C ASP A 80 -12.83 -12.14 10.00
N GLY A 81 -12.21 -10.97 9.99
CA GLY A 81 -10.92 -10.71 9.34
C GLY A 81 -10.98 -10.42 7.83
N TYR A 82 -12.18 -10.39 7.23
CA TYR A 82 -12.36 -9.97 5.84
C TYR A 82 -12.44 -8.45 5.70
N THR A 83 -12.01 -7.96 4.55
CA THR A 83 -12.28 -6.57 4.13
C THR A 83 -13.78 -6.30 4.16
N ARG A 84 -14.21 -5.10 4.59
CA ARG A 84 -15.63 -4.73 4.53
C ARG A 84 -16.16 -4.47 3.13
N MET A 85 -15.26 -4.20 2.18
CA MET A 85 -15.63 -3.96 0.78
C MET A 85 -15.13 -5.07 -0.13
N PRO A 86 -15.86 -5.36 -1.23
CA PRO A 86 -15.33 -6.16 -2.30
C PRO A 86 -14.02 -5.57 -2.81
N PHE A 87 -13.12 -6.48 -3.07
CA PHE A 87 -11.76 -6.23 -3.47
C PHE A 87 -11.68 -5.46 -4.81
N ALA A 88 -10.99 -4.32 -4.77
CA ALA A 88 -10.77 -3.43 -5.91
C ALA A 88 -9.31 -3.33 -6.34
N ARG A 89 -8.35 -3.58 -5.44
CA ARG A 89 -6.91 -3.46 -5.73
C ARG A 89 -6.08 -4.31 -4.79
N LEU A 90 -5.27 -5.23 -5.34
CA LEU A 90 -4.38 -6.13 -4.58
C LEU A 90 -3.01 -5.73 -5.01
N THR A 91 -2.37 -4.94 -4.19
CA THR A 91 -1.05 -4.52 -4.55
C THR A 91 -0.04 -5.30 -3.74
N LEU A 92 0.82 -6.02 -4.43
CA LEU A 92 2.00 -6.65 -3.89
C LEU A 92 3.16 -5.67 -4.09
N ALA A 93 3.57 -5.00 -3.03
CA ALA A 93 4.79 -4.21 -3.04
C ALA A 93 5.94 -5.04 -2.49
N VAL A 94 7.13 -4.88 -3.08
CA VAL A 94 8.38 -5.49 -2.62
C VAL A 94 9.43 -4.40 -2.43
N GLY A 95 9.73 -4.08 -1.18
CA GLY A 95 10.89 -3.26 -0.81
C GLY A 95 12.14 -4.14 -0.82
N GLY A 96 13.24 -3.65 -1.39
CA GLY A 96 14.45 -4.43 -1.57
C GLY A 96 15.70 -3.71 -1.07
N LEU A 97 16.59 -4.45 -0.42
CA LEU A 97 17.92 -3.95 -0.07
C LEU A 97 18.74 -3.59 -1.33
N PRO A 98 19.75 -2.70 -1.23
CA PRO A 98 20.58 -2.27 -2.35
C PRO A 98 21.25 -3.39 -3.15
N THR A 99 21.38 -4.59 -2.59
CA THR A 99 22.00 -5.78 -3.20
C THR A 99 21.04 -6.65 -4.01
N THR A 100 19.73 -6.45 -3.90
CA THR A 100 18.70 -7.30 -4.52
C THR A 100 18.79 -7.24 -6.06
N PRO A 101 18.99 -8.36 -6.79
CA PRO A 101 19.01 -8.36 -8.26
C PRO A 101 17.65 -7.90 -8.85
N LEU A 102 17.67 -6.90 -9.75
CA LEU A 102 16.49 -6.32 -10.37
C LEU A 102 16.75 -6.06 -11.86
N HIS A 103 15.84 -6.51 -12.72
CA HIS A 103 15.87 -6.32 -14.17
C HIS A 103 14.53 -5.77 -14.68
N GLU A 104 14.47 -5.32 -15.93
CA GLU A 104 13.24 -4.72 -16.49
C GLU A 104 12.06 -5.70 -16.51
N GLN A 105 12.36 -7.00 -16.57
CA GLN A 105 11.40 -8.11 -16.58
C GLN A 105 11.11 -8.65 -15.18
N GLY A 106 11.61 -7.98 -14.12
CA GLY A 106 11.54 -8.44 -12.74
C GLY A 106 12.88 -8.99 -12.28
N GLY A 107 13.41 -10.03 -12.95
CA GLY A 107 14.66 -10.70 -12.54
C GLY A 107 14.43 -11.79 -11.47
N PRO A 108 15.50 -12.40 -10.93
CA PRO A 108 15.45 -13.69 -10.22
C PRO A 108 14.43 -13.73 -9.08
N LEU A 109 14.39 -12.66 -8.26
CA LEU A 109 13.41 -12.47 -7.19
C LEU A 109 11.97 -12.74 -7.67
N PHE A 110 11.62 -12.19 -8.81
CA PHE A 110 10.26 -12.25 -9.33
C PHE A 110 9.99 -13.51 -10.12
N ASP A 111 10.99 -14.03 -10.83
CA ASP A 111 10.91 -15.31 -11.51
C ASP A 111 10.58 -16.45 -10.52
N TYR A 112 10.98 -16.30 -9.25
CA TYR A 112 10.64 -17.25 -8.20
C TYR A 112 9.31 -16.91 -7.48
N LEU A 113 9.14 -15.66 -7.03
CA LEU A 113 8.00 -15.25 -6.20
C LEU A 113 6.69 -15.20 -6.99
N LEU A 114 6.69 -14.61 -8.19
CA LEU A 114 5.45 -14.34 -8.93
C LEU A 114 4.71 -15.61 -9.38
N PRO A 115 5.36 -16.64 -9.94
CA PRO A 115 4.65 -17.85 -10.35
C PRO A 115 3.92 -18.52 -9.17
N ARG A 116 4.54 -18.52 -7.99
CA ARG A 116 3.93 -19.06 -6.75
C ARG A 116 2.79 -18.19 -6.27
N TYR A 117 2.99 -16.87 -6.24
CA TYR A 117 1.93 -15.93 -5.91
C TYR A 117 0.72 -16.07 -6.83
N ARG A 118 0.96 -16.22 -8.14
CA ARG A 118 -0.08 -16.48 -9.14
C ARG A 118 -0.78 -17.82 -8.88
N ALA A 119 -0.04 -18.87 -8.57
CA ALA A 119 -0.61 -20.19 -8.27
C ALA A 119 -1.53 -20.15 -7.04
N GLU A 120 -1.09 -19.52 -5.95
CA GLU A 120 -1.85 -19.37 -4.72
C GLU A 120 -3.13 -18.53 -4.90
N LEU A 121 -3.01 -17.40 -5.59
CA LEU A 121 -4.18 -16.59 -5.94
C LEU A 121 -5.11 -17.32 -6.92
N GLY A 122 -4.56 -18.11 -7.85
CA GLY A 122 -5.30 -18.96 -8.77
C GLY A 122 -6.11 -20.04 -8.05
N ALA A 123 -5.50 -20.73 -7.08
CA ALA A 123 -6.17 -21.70 -6.21
C ALA A 123 -7.30 -21.04 -5.39
N ALA A 124 -7.14 -19.76 -5.04
CA ALA A 124 -8.16 -18.97 -4.38
C ALA A 124 -9.23 -18.37 -5.32
N GLY A 125 -9.22 -18.73 -6.61
CA GLY A 125 -10.22 -18.36 -7.61
C GLY A 125 -9.92 -17.08 -8.40
N VAL A 126 -8.70 -16.53 -8.32
CA VAL A 126 -8.28 -15.37 -9.12
C VAL A 126 -7.80 -15.83 -10.49
N VAL A 127 -8.49 -15.37 -11.53
CA VAL A 127 -8.05 -15.61 -12.91
C VAL A 127 -7.07 -14.52 -13.32
N PHE A 128 -5.89 -14.92 -13.78
CA PHE A 128 -4.84 -14.02 -14.27
C PHE A 128 -4.86 -13.95 -15.80
N PRO A 129 -4.43 -12.82 -16.39
CA PRO A 129 -4.10 -12.78 -17.80
C PRO A 129 -2.95 -13.75 -18.11
N ASP A 130 -2.91 -14.23 -19.35
CA ASP A 130 -1.90 -15.20 -19.79
C ASP A 130 -0.48 -14.62 -19.72
N GLN A 131 -0.35 -13.32 -20.00
CA GLN A 131 0.91 -12.60 -19.99
C GLN A 131 0.98 -11.57 -18.87
N TRP A 132 2.10 -11.58 -18.14
CA TRP A 132 2.43 -10.62 -17.11
C TRP A 132 3.61 -9.76 -17.58
N THR A 133 3.40 -8.46 -17.75
CA THR A 133 4.46 -7.51 -18.13
C THR A 133 4.74 -6.50 -17.03
N TYR A 134 6.03 -6.20 -16.87
CA TYR A 134 6.51 -5.07 -16.08
C TYR A 134 6.63 -3.83 -16.95
N GLN A 135 6.44 -2.68 -16.33
CA GLN A 135 6.29 -1.37 -16.92
C GLN A 135 6.92 -0.31 -16.00
N PHE A 136 7.10 0.90 -16.54
CA PHE A 136 7.55 2.09 -15.80
C PHE A 136 8.90 1.90 -15.08
N PRO A 137 9.98 1.50 -15.78
CA PRO A 137 11.30 1.40 -15.16
C PRO A 137 11.76 2.77 -14.67
N LYS A 138 12.23 2.85 -13.42
CA LYS A 138 12.94 4.02 -12.89
C LYS A 138 14.41 3.72 -12.72
N ARG A 139 15.26 4.66 -13.10
CA ARG A 139 16.72 4.53 -13.10
C ARG A 139 17.38 5.67 -12.33
N ASP A 140 18.55 5.41 -11.76
CA ASP A 140 19.40 6.47 -11.21
C ASP A 140 20.18 7.20 -12.32
N GLU A 141 20.97 8.20 -11.93
CA GLU A 141 21.80 9.01 -12.83
C GLU A 141 22.85 8.17 -13.59
N THR A 142 23.25 7.01 -13.05
CA THR A 142 24.19 6.08 -13.69
C THR A 142 23.49 5.11 -14.66
N GLY A 143 22.17 5.20 -14.78
CA GLY A 143 21.35 4.31 -15.60
C GLY A 143 21.01 2.98 -14.92
N ARG A 144 21.36 2.77 -13.65
CA ARG A 144 21.03 1.55 -12.92
C ARG A 144 19.53 1.51 -12.63
N LEU A 145 18.90 0.36 -12.85
CA LEU A 145 17.48 0.16 -12.54
C LEU A 145 17.25 0.17 -11.01
N LEU A 146 16.36 1.06 -10.59
CA LEU A 146 15.91 1.24 -9.21
C LEU A 146 14.54 0.61 -8.96
N GLU A 147 13.59 0.78 -9.90
CA GLU A 147 12.20 0.34 -9.68
C GLU A 147 11.57 -0.18 -10.97
N VAL A 148 10.62 -1.11 -10.81
CA VAL A 148 9.70 -1.56 -11.86
C VAL A 148 8.33 -1.83 -11.25
N SER A 149 7.27 -1.70 -12.05
CA SER A 149 5.92 -2.03 -11.61
C SER A 149 5.08 -2.69 -12.70
N GLY A 150 4.05 -3.43 -12.34
CA GLY A 150 3.11 -4.05 -13.29
C GLY A 150 1.70 -3.91 -12.76
N THR A 151 0.72 -3.69 -13.63
CA THR A 151 -0.70 -3.63 -13.26
C THR A 151 -1.50 -4.59 -14.13
N HIS A 152 -2.22 -5.50 -13.48
CA HIS A 152 -2.92 -6.62 -14.09
C HIS A 152 -4.39 -6.60 -13.72
N TYR A 153 -5.24 -6.31 -14.70
CA TYR A 153 -6.68 -6.27 -14.50
C TYR A 153 -7.27 -7.68 -14.47
N LEU A 154 -8.16 -7.94 -13.51
CA LEU A 154 -8.82 -9.25 -13.43
C LEU A 154 -9.91 -9.36 -14.51
N PRO A 155 -10.21 -10.55 -15.07
CA PRO A 155 -11.18 -10.68 -16.17
C PRO A 155 -12.59 -10.17 -15.89
N THR A 156 -13.01 -10.14 -14.63
CA THR A 156 -14.30 -9.55 -14.20
C THR A 156 -14.24 -8.03 -13.97
N HIS A 157 -13.22 -7.36 -14.52
CA HIS A 157 -13.03 -5.92 -14.42
C HIS A 157 -14.10 -5.18 -15.22
N SER A 158 -14.90 -4.35 -14.53
CA SER A 158 -15.83 -3.41 -15.17
C SER A 158 -15.57 -1.98 -14.68
N TYR A 159 -16.16 -1.00 -15.36
CA TYR A 159 -16.08 0.42 -14.97
C TYR A 159 -16.51 0.65 -13.51
N ASP A 160 -17.58 -0.01 -13.05
CA ASP A 160 -18.08 0.10 -11.68
C ASP A 160 -17.35 -0.81 -10.67
N ARG A 161 -16.58 -1.77 -11.17
CA ARG A 161 -15.98 -2.87 -10.41
C ARG A 161 -14.53 -3.08 -10.82
N ARG A 162 -13.77 -1.98 -10.88
CA ARG A 162 -12.35 -2.02 -11.21
C ARG A 162 -11.62 -2.84 -10.16
N THR A 163 -11.22 -4.05 -10.56
CA THR A 163 -10.37 -4.94 -9.76
C THR A 163 -9.08 -5.22 -10.51
N PHE A 164 -7.93 -5.02 -9.87
CA PHE A 164 -6.62 -5.30 -10.44
C PHE A 164 -5.60 -5.74 -9.39
N VAL A 165 -4.57 -6.43 -9.86
CA VAL A 165 -3.36 -6.73 -9.10
C VAL A 165 -2.28 -5.76 -9.56
N LYS A 166 -1.69 -5.01 -8.64
CA LYS A 166 -0.51 -4.20 -8.95
C LYS A 166 0.69 -4.84 -8.27
N VAL A 167 1.83 -4.82 -8.94
CA VAL A 167 3.09 -5.28 -8.36
C VAL A 167 4.13 -4.20 -8.54
N ARG A 168 4.93 -3.93 -7.51
CA ARG A 168 6.01 -2.94 -7.57
C ARG A 168 7.21 -3.47 -6.82
N ALA A 169 8.40 -3.38 -7.41
CA ALA A 169 9.65 -3.47 -6.66
C ALA A 169 10.39 -2.15 -6.70
N SER A 170 11.06 -1.87 -5.59
CA SER A 170 11.95 -0.72 -5.47
C SER A 170 13.21 -1.11 -4.70
N ARG A 171 14.37 -0.74 -5.24
CA ARG A 171 15.67 -0.69 -4.54
C ARG A 171 15.88 0.65 -3.84
N ALA A 172 15.04 1.64 -4.12
CA ALA A 172 15.10 2.97 -3.50
C ALA A 172 14.30 3.03 -2.18
N CYS A 173 13.46 2.02 -1.92
CA CYS A 173 12.68 1.88 -0.69
C CYS A 173 13.11 0.60 0.04
N GLU A 174 13.42 0.74 1.32
CA GLU A 174 13.73 -0.36 2.23
C GLU A 174 12.46 -1.07 2.73
N THR A 175 11.31 -0.39 2.65
CA THR A 175 10.02 -0.90 3.15
C THR A 175 8.87 -0.74 2.15
N VAL A 176 7.81 -1.53 2.35
CA VAL A 176 6.59 -1.40 1.54
C VAL A 176 5.79 -0.14 1.87
N GLU A 177 5.89 0.37 3.10
CA GLU A 177 5.28 1.62 3.51
C GLU A 177 5.93 2.82 2.81
N GLU A 178 7.25 2.82 2.60
CA GLU A 178 7.95 3.84 1.81
C GLU A 178 7.47 3.83 0.36
N ILE A 179 7.31 2.64 -0.23
CA ILE A 179 6.73 2.50 -1.56
C ILE A 179 5.33 3.12 -1.57
N ALA A 180 4.46 2.71 -0.64
CA ALA A 180 3.08 3.17 -0.55
C ALA A 180 2.97 4.69 -0.33
N LEU A 181 3.84 5.25 0.51
CA LEU A 181 3.91 6.68 0.74
C LEU A 181 4.25 7.41 -0.56
N GLN A 182 5.33 7.03 -1.24
CA GLN A 182 5.74 7.68 -2.49
C GLN A 182 4.58 7.72 -3.51
N ASP A 183 3.82 6.63 -3.60
CA ASP A 183 2.66 6.58 -4.50
C ASP A 183 1.52 7.52 -4.10
N PHE A 184 1.25 7.64 -2.80
CA PHE A 184 0.20 8.50 -2.29
C PHE A 184 0.59 9.97 -2.26
N LEU A 185 1.88 10.29 -2.17
CA LEU A 185 2.35 11.68 -2.20
C LEU A 185 2.08 12.37 -3.53
N LEU A 186 2.19 11.65 -4.65
CA LEU A 186 1.81 12.17 -5.95
C LEU A 186 0.31 12.48 -6.03
N LEU A 187 -0.52 11.63 -5.41
CA LEU A 187 -1.95 11.90 -5.26
C LEU A 187 -2.19 13.15 -4.41
N LEU A 188 -1.51 13.27 -3.27
CA LEU A 188 -1.67 14.42 -2.38
C LEU A 188 -1.27 15.73 -3.09
N GLU A 189 -0.15 15.73 -3.81
CA GLU A 189 0.31 16.85 -4.62
C GLU A 189 -0.74 17.25 -5.67
N ARG A 190 -1.29 16.26 -6.41
CA ARG A 190 -2.36 16.50 -7.36
C ARG A 190 -3.62 17.09 -6.71
N LEU A 191 -4.05 16.55 -5.58
CA LEU A 191 -5.23 17.05 -4.85
C LEU A 191 -5.01 18.46 -4.31
N GLN A 192 -3.80 18.76 -3.82
CA GLN A 192 -3.45 20.09 -3.29
C GLN A 192 -3.41 21.15 -4.38
N PHE A 193 -2.87 20.82 -5.56
CA PHE A 193 -2.74 21.76 -6.68
C PHE A 193 -3.91 21.70 -7.67
N THR A 194 -4.99 20.97 -7.32
CA THR A 194 -6.24 21.06 -8.07
C THR A 194 -6.80 22.47 -7.89
N SER A 195 -6.51 23.35 -8.85
CA SER A 195 -6.84 24.78 -8.83
C SER A 195 -8.33 25.05 -9.01
N ASP A 196 -9.08 24.08 -9.53
CA ASP A 196 -10.54 24.16 -9.63
C ASP A 196 -11.18 22.79 -9.34
N TRP A 197 -11.73 22.66 -8.14
CA TRP A 197 -12.46 21.48 -7.71
C TRP A 197 -13.70 21.19 -8.59
N VAL A 198 -14.29 22.23 -9.19
CA VAL A 198 -15.42 22.09 -10.12
C VAL A 198 -14.96 21.37 -11.38
N VAL A 199 -13.81 21.77 -11.93
CA VAL A 199 -13.21 21.12 -13.11
C VAL A 199 -12.82 19.68 -12.81
N TYR A 200 -12.21 19.41 -11.64
CA TYR A 200 -11.90 18.03 -11.24
C TYR A 200 -13.15 17.16 -11.18
N ARG A 201 -14.24 17.67 -10.60
CA ARG A 201 -15.53 16.95 -10.52
C ARG A 201 -16.11 16.64 -11.90
N GLU A 202 -15.98 17.56 -12.86
CA GLU A 202 -16.50 17.39 -14.21
C GLU A 202 -15.67 16.43 -15.06
N GLN A 203 -14.35 16.38 -14.85
CA GLN A 203 -13.43 15.60 -15.69
C GLN A 203 -13.09 14.22 -15.11
N THR A 204 -13.20 14.04 -13.79
CA THR A 204 -12.79 12.79 -13.12
C THR A 204 -13.95 11.82 -13.06
N LYS A 205 -13.74 10.62 -13.60
CA LYS A 205 -14.69 9.51 -13.51
C LYS A 205 -14.94 9.15 -12.04
N ALA A 206 -16.19 8.88 -11.67
CA ALA A 206 -16.57 8.59 -10.28
C ALA A 206 -15.78 7.44 -9.64
N VAL A 207 -15.41 6.42 -10.44
CA VAL A 207 -14.56 5.31 -9.97
C VAL A 207 -13.16 5.79 -9.57
N ASP A 208 -12.58 6.73 -10.33
CA ASP A 208 -11.26 7.28 -10.07
C ASP A 208 -11.30 8.22 -8.86
N ALA A 209 -12.35 9.05 -8.73
CA ALA A 209 -12.58 9.89 -7.55
C ALA A 209 -12.75 9.06 -6.25
N ARG A 210 -13.39 7.89 -6.35
CA ARG A 210 -13.51 6.96 -5.20
C ARG A 210 -12.14 6.40 -4.79
N PHE A 211 -11.30 6.04 -5.77
CA PHE A 211 -9.92 5.61 -5.50
C PHE A 211 -9.09 6.73 -4.89
N ASP A 212 -9.22 7.95 -5.38
CA ASP A 212 -8.52 9.12 -4.84
C ASP A 212 -8.91 9.36 -3.37
N LEU A 213 -10.20 9.28 -3.03
CA LEU A 213 -10.65 9.40 -1.66
C LEU A 213 -10.09 8.26 -0.78
N GLN A 214 -10.11 7.03 -1.29
CA GLN A 214 -9.59 5.85 -0.57
C GLN A 214 -8.07 5.94 -0.32
N ASP A 215 -7.32 6.40 -1.31
CA ASP A 215 -5.86 6.54 -1.24
C ASP A 215 -5.46 7.73 -0.36
N PHE A 216 -6.21 8.84 -0.41
CA PHE A 216 -6.05 9.97 0.53
C PHE A 216 -6.25 9.54 1.99
N ILE A 217 -7.30 8.76 2.27
CA ILE A 217 -7.56 8.27 3.63
C ILE A 217 -6.49 7.25 4.05
N SER A 218 -6.01 6.40 3.14
CA SER A 218 -4.92 5.45 3.42
C SER A 218 -3.63 6.19 3.79
N LEU A 219 -3.28 7.24 3.04
CA LEU A 219 -2.13 8.11 3.33
C LEU A 219 -2.21 8.70 4.74
N ASN A 220 -3.38 9.22 5.12
CA ASN A 220 -3.60 9.78 6.45
C ASN A 220 -3.33 8.81 7.59
N HIS A 221 -3.57 7.50 7.39
CA HIS A 221 -3.24 6.49 8.40
C HIS A 221 -1.74 6.18 8.42
N ILE A 222 -1.08 6.13 7.26
CA ILE A 222 0.36 5.88 7.17
C ILE A 222 1.17 6.98 7.87
N VAL A 223 0.69 8.22 7.81
CA VAL A 223 1.39 9.41 8.28
C VAL A 223 0.92 9.93 9.64
N GLU A 224 0.15 9.14 10.42
CA GLU A 224 -0.36 9.56 11.74
C GLU A 224 0.74 9.95 12.73
N GLY A 225 1.96 9.41 12.57
CA GLY A 225 3.12 9.80 13.37
C GLY A 225 3.62 11.22 13.09
N VAL A 226 3.17 11.84 12.00
CA VAL A 226 3.56 13.19 11.53
C VAL A 226 2.37 14.15 11.54
N TYR A 227 1.18 13.65 11.25
CA TYR A 227 -0.03 14.43 11.15
C TYR A 227 -1.10 13.92 12.10
N GLN A 228 -1.40 14.72 13.13
CA GLN A 228 -2.52 14.47 14.02
C GLN A 228 -3.77 15.16 13.49
N ARG A 229 -4.82 14.36 13.23
CA ARG A 229 -6.11 14.87 12.75
C ARG A 229 -6.81 15.72 13.81
N SER A 230 -7.55 16.71 13.36
CA SER A 230 -8.49 17.45 14.20
C SER A 230 -9.75 16.61 14.51
N ALA A 231 -10.52 17.02 15.52
CA ALA A 231 -11.77 16.33 15.87
C ALA A 231 -12.79 16.30 14.71
N ASP A 232 -12.83 17.34 13.88
CA ASP A 232 -13.72 17.39 12.72
C ASP A 232 -13.24 16.49 11.57
N GLU A 233 -11.91 16.41 11.36
CA GLU A 233 -11.31 15.47 10.41
C GLU A 233 -11.53 14.02 10.84
N ASP A 234 -11.38 13.72 12.13
CA ASP A 234 -11.69 12.39 12.68
C ASP A 234 -13.17 12.07 12.53
N ARG A 235 -14.09 12.99 12.80
CA ARG A 235 -15.53 12.77 12.58
C ARG A 235 -15.81 12.45 11.10
N LEU A 236 -15.28 13.26 10.19
CA LEU A 236 -15.43 13.06 8.75
C LEU A 236 -14.83 11.73 8.28
N LEU A 237 -13.69 11.32 8.83
CA LEU A 237 -13.07 10.02 8.56
C LEU A 237 -14.03 8.87 8.90
N HIS A 238 -14.69 8.93 10.06
CA HIS A 238 -15.66 7.91 10.46
C HIS A 238 -16.89 7.89 9.53
N GLU A 239 -17.41 9.06 9.17
CA GLU A 239 -18.53 9.17 8.21
C GLU A 239 -18.17 8.59 6.83
N ILE A 240 -16.98 8.89 6.32
CA ILE A 240 -16.47 8.34 5.05
C ILE A 240 -16.36 6.80 5.16
N LYS A 241 -15.77 6.29 6.24
CA LYS A 241 -15.64 4.84 6.50
C LYS A 241 -17.01 4.15 6.53
N ASP A 242 -18.03 4.79 7.10
CA ASP A 242 -19.39 4.25 7.12
C ASP A 242 -20.07 4.33 5.76
N ALA A 243 -19.87 5.40 4.99
CA ALA A 243 -20.42 5.51 3.64
C ALA A 243 -19.85 4.47 2.67
N PHE A 244 -18.61 4.01 2.89
CA PHE A 244 -18.01 2.90 2.15
C PHE A 244 -18.79 1.57 2.31
N ARG A 245 -19.70 1.45 3.28
CA ARG A 245 -20.63 0.30 3.40
C ARG A 245 -21.64 0.18 2.26
N GLY A 246 -21.88 1.25 1.50
CA GLY A 246 -22.76 1.15 0.31
C GLY A 246 -23.07 2.46 -0.37
N ALA A 247 -23.22 3.56 0.37
CA ALA A 247 -23.56 4.87 -0.17
C ALA A 247 -22.50 5.42 -1.14
N MET A 248 -21.22 5.05 -0.94
CA MET A 248 -20.09 5.49 -1.77
C MET A 248 -20.14 5.00 -3.23
N ARG A 249 -21.13 4.18 -3.61
CA ARG A 249 -21.38 3.81 -5.01
C ARG A 249 -21.97 4.95 -5.82
N ALA A 250 -22.62 5.91 -5.16
CA ALA A 250 -23.26 7.04 -5.80
C ALA A 250 -22.24 8.18 -6.03
N PRO A 251 -22.01 8.63 -7.29
CA PRO A 251 -21.03 9.67 -7.59
C PRO A 251 -21.18 10.94 -6.75
N GLU A 252 -22.41 11.39 -6.53
CA GLU A 252 -22.75 12.56 -5.73
C GLU A 252 -22.26 12.44 -4.28
N VAL A 253 -22.27 11.23 -3.72
CA VAL A 253 -21.78 10.97 -2.36
C VAL A 253 -20.26 11.10 -2.31
N VAL A 254 -19.55 10.54 -3.31
CA VAL A 254 -18.07 10.64 -3.41
C VAL A 254 -17.64 12.11 -3.52
N HIS A 255 -18.26 12.86 -4.43
CA HIS A 255 -17.92 14.28 -4.63
C HIS A 255 -18.29 15.15 -3.43
N ARG A 256 -19.37 14.83 -2.70
CA ARG A 256 -19.71 15.51 -1.44
C ARG A 256 -18.61 15.34 -0.40
N TYR A 257 -18.12 14.12 -0.18
CA TYR A 257 -17.07 13.86 0.80
C TYR A 257 -15.75 14.51 0.42
N LEU A 258 -15.34 14.42 -0.85
CA LEU A 258 -14.15 15.12 -1.33
C LEU A 258 -14.29 16.65 -1.18
N GLY A 259 -15.48 17.20 -1.41
CA GLY A 259 -15.78 18.61 -1.13
C GLY A 259 -15.64 18.97 0.36
N GLN A 260 -16.03 18.09 1.28
CA GLN A 260 -15.84 18.30 2.73
C GLN A 260 -14.35 18.24 3.12
N VAL A 261 -13.59 17.31 2.56
CA VAL A 261 -12.13 17.19 2.75
C VAL A 261 -11.44 18.52 2.38
N ILE A 262 -11.82 19.12 1.25
CA ILE A 262 -11.29 20.41 0.80
C ILE A 262 -11.72 21.56 1.72
N LYS A 263 -13.01 21.60 2.11
CA LYS A 263 -13.53 22.64 3.00
C LYS A 263 -12.82 22.66 4.36
N LEU A 264 -12.45 21.49 4.89
CA LEU A 264 -11.66 21.38 6.12
C LEU A 264 -10.17 21.74 5.93
N ARG A 265 -9.74 22.02 4.69
CA ARG A 265 -8.34 22.20 4.30
C ARG A 265 -7.47 21.01 4.69
N TRP A 266 -8.07 19.83 4.80
CA TRP A 266 -7.41 18.65 5.32
C TRP A 266 -6.25 18.20 4.40
N VAL A 267 -6.47 18.20 3.08
CA VAL A 267 -5.42 17.96 2.07
C VAL A 267 -4.24 18.91 2.26
N GLU A 268 -4.52 20.19 2.46
CA GLU A 268 -3.51 21.22 2.61
C GLU A 268 -2.74 21.10 3.94
N ASN A 269 -3.45 20.83 5.03
CA ASN A 269 -2.83 20.64 6.35
C ASN A 269 -1.89 19.44 6.34
N LEU A 270 -2.33 18.33 5.74
CA LEU A 270 -1.52 17.13 5.59
C LEU A 270 -0.29 17.38 4.70
N TYR A 271 -0.47 18.09 3.59
CA TYR A 271 0.62 18.50 2.70
C TYR A 271 1.70 19.26 3.46
N TRP A 272 1.34 20.28 4.24
CA TRP A 272 2.33 21.07 4.96
C TRP A 272 2.99 20.32 6.12
N ALA A 273 2.27 19.44 6.80
CA ALA A 273 2.86 18.59 7.84
C ALA A 273 3.97 17.68 7.28
N LEU A 274 3.74 17.10 6.10
CA LEU A 274 4.73 16.25 5.44
C LEU A 274 5.92 17.05 4.91
N ALA A 275 5.68 18.22 4.34
CA ALA A 275 6.76 19.12 3.90
C ALA A 275 7.62 19.58 5.09
N GLU A 276 7.01 19.92 6.22
CA GLU A 276 7.73 20.29 7.44
C GLU A 276 8.56 19.11 7.98
N ALA A 277 7.98 17.92 8.02
CA ALA A 277 8.67 16.76 8.58
C ALA A 277 9.83 16.25 7.70
N ALA A 278 9.72 16.34 6.37
CA ALA A 278 10.75 15.90 5.44
C ALA A 278 11.81 16.99 5.18
N LEU A 279 11.42 18.27 5.13
CA LEU A 279 12.29 19.37 4.66
C LEU A 279 12.55 20.45 5.72
N GLY A 280 11.85 20.44 6.86
CA GLY A 280 11.89 21.52 7.84
C GLY A 280 11.25 22.82 7.34
N VAL A 281 10.45 22.76 6.26
CA VAL A 281 9.82 23.93 5.63
C VAL A 281 8.47 24.18 6.28
N LYS A 282 8.28 25.39 6.82
CA LYS A 282 7.00 25.81 7.40
C LYS A 282 5.98 26.20 6.34
N ARG A 283 4.70 26.15 6.71
CA ARG A 283 3.57 26.52 5.85
C ARG A 283 3.78 27.88 5.17
N TYR A 284 3.65 27.89 3.85
CA TYR A 284 3.83 29.06 2.96
C TYR A 284 5.22 29.69 2.92
N GLN A 285 6.23 29.08 3.55
CA GLN A 285 7.59 29.60 3.50
C GLN A 285 8.16 29.59 2.08
N ARG A 286 7.87 28.54 1.30
CA ARG A 286 8.16 28.43 -0.14
C ARG A 286 7.34 27.31 -0.77
N MET A 287 7.24 27.31 -2.10
CA MET A 287 6.73 26.14 -2.82
C MET A 287 7.69 24.94 -2.66
N VAL A 288 7.10 23.75 -2.65
CA VAL A 288 7.79 22.46 -2.44
C VAL A 288 7.32 21.52 -3.52
N SER A 289 8.22 20.76 -4.14
CA SER A 289 7.84 19.63 -5.01
C SER A 289 7.86 18.33 -4.22
N PHE A 290 6.74 17.61 -4.19
CA PHE A 290 6.66 16.37 -3.42
C PHE A 290 7.47 15.25 -4.07
N ASP A 291 7.36 15.08 -5.38
CA ASP A 291 8.15 14.11 -6.15
C ASP A 291 9.67 14.32 -6.03
N ARG A 292 10.14 15.58 -6.13
CA ARG A 292 11.58 15.88 -6.23
C ARG A 292 12.28 16.16 -4.91
N GLU A 293 11.58 16.75 -3.95
CA GLU A 293 12.22 17.22 -2.71
C GLU A 293 11.77 16.39 -1.51
N VAL A 294 10.48 16.13 -1.38
CA VAL A 294 9.90 15.45 -0.20
C VAL A 294 10.17 13.95 -0.30
N CYS A 295 9.76 13.27 -1.38
CA CYS A 295 9.91 11.83 -1.57
C CYS A 295 11.31 11.29 -1.24
N PRO A 296 12.43 11.90 -1.73
CA PRO A 296 13.77 11.39 -1.43
C PRO A 296 14.24 11.63 0.02
N ARG A 297 13.53 12.47 0.78
CA ARG A 297 13.95 12.93 2.11
C ARG A 297 13.00 12.52 3.22
N ILE A 298 11.93 11.79 2.91
CA ILE A 298 11.06 11.27 3.96
C ILE A 298 11.88 10.27 4.76
N PRO A 299 12.10 10.53 6.06
CA PRO A 299 12.79 9.59 6.90
C PRO A 299 12.01 8.26 6.93
N PRO A 300 12.66 7.10 6.77
CA PRO A 300 12.05 5.77 6.88
C PRO A 300 11.17 5.61 8.14
N ARG A 301 11.58 6.28 9.22
CA ARG A 301 10.93 6.36 10.54
C ARG A 301 9.56 7.06 10.58
N LEU A 302 9.19 7.85 9.57
CA LEU A 302 7.93 8.63 9.58
C LEU A 302 6.69 7.83 9.15
N LEU A 303 6.87 6.55 8.78
CA LEU A 303 5.82 5.67 8.26
C LEU A 303 5.43 4.56 9.21
N ILE A 304 5.81 4.73 10.47
CA ILE A 304 5.56 3.79 11.55
C ILE A 304 4.39 4.30 12.39
N PRO A 305 3.15 4.01 12.00
CA PRO A 305 2.22 3.53 13.00
C PRO A 305 1.89 2.06 12.72
N VAL A 306 2.78 1.33 12.07
CA VAL A 306 2.66 -0.12 11.90
C VAL A 306 3.09 -0.84 13.19
N ARG A 307 4.10 -0.39 13.94
CA ARG A 307 4.49 -1.07 15.20
C ARG A 307 3.34 -1.14 16.21
N ARG A 308 2.72 0.00 16.58
CA ARG A 308 1.60 0.02 17.55
C ARG A 308 0.29 -0.58 16.99
N HIS A 309 -0.06 -0.33 15.74
CA HIS A 309 -1.30 -0.89 15.18
C HIS A 309 -1.17 -2.34 14.75
N LEU A 310 -0.02 -2.82 14.25
CA LEU A 310 0.23 -4.24 14.07
C LEU A 310 0.45 -4.95 15.40
N GLU A 311 1.16 -4.40 16.40
CA GLU A 311 1.22 -5.03 17.73
C GLU A 311 -0.18 -5.11 18.36
N SER A 312 -1.02 -4.08 18.20
CA SER A 312 -2.40 -4.09 18.70
C SER A 312 -3.37 -4.92 17.86
N TYR A 313 -3.18 -5.01 16.53
CA TYR A 313 -3.98 -5.82 15.61
C TYR A 313 -3.56 -7.29 15.69
N HIS A 314 -2.26 -7.60 15.69
CA HIS A 314 -1.72 -8.94 15.94
C HIS A 314 -2.00 -9.42 17.37
N GLY A 315 -1.90 -8.53 18.37
CA GLY A 315 -2.32 -8.83 19.75
C GLY A 315 -3.82 -9.09 19.88
N ARG A 316 -4.66 -8.48 19.01
CA ARG A 316 -6.11 -8.73 18.93
C ARG A 316 -6.51 -9.92 18.07
N LEU A 317 -5.71 -10.24 17.05
CA LEU A 317 -5.88 -11.46 16.26
C LEU A 317 -5.50 -12.70 17.07
N GLY A 318 -4.82 -12.54 18.21
CA GLY A 318 -4.50 -13.63 19.12
C GLY A 318 -3.44 -14.58 18.54
N CYS A 319 -2.70 -15.21 19.43
CA CYS A 319 -2.06 -16.48 19.13
C CYS A 319 -3.19 -17.42 18.69
N PHE A 320 -3.31 -17.68 17.39
CA PHE A 320 -4.08 -18.81 16.93
C PHE A 320 -3.19 -20.01 17.19
N ASP A 321 -3.49 -20.73 18.27
CA ASP A 321 -2.96 -22.08 18.56
C ASP A 321 -3.14 -23.02 17.35
#